data_AF-A0A7Y2VQY5-F1
#
_entry.id   AF-A0A7Y2VQY5-F1
#
_cell.length_a   1.000
_cell.length_b   1.000
_cell.length_c   1.000
_cell.angle_alpha   90.00
_cell.angle_beta   90.00
_cell.angle_gamma   90.00
#
_symmetry.space_group_name_H-M   'P 1'
#
loop_
_entity.id
_entity.type
_entity.pdbx_description
1 polymer ?
#
loop_
_entity_poly.entity_id
_entity_poly.type
_entity_poly.pdbx_seq_one_letter_code
_entity_poly.pdbx_strand_id
1 'polypeptide(L)'
;MQILAVRATAFGEFADLIDSMHRLRARVFRDRLNWDVEVRNGLETDEYDQLDPTYILAVSSAGAVAGCARLLPAMGPTMLANTFPQLLSSRSLEVHACMVESSRFCVRPPPAPNHTARVLNTTPRTTFLRIHA
;
A
#
# COMPACT_ATOMS: atom_id res chain seq x y z
N MET A 1 -4.69 17.01 -8.88
CA MET A 1 -4.25 15.84 -8.10
C MET A 1 -2.76 15.99 -7.86
N GLN A 2 -2.27 15.69 -6.67
CA GLN A 2 -0.85 15.80 -6.30
C GLN A 2 -0.33 14.46 -5.78
N ILE A 3 0.94 14.17 -6.00
CA ILE A 3 1.62 13.00 -5.45
C ILE A 3 2.61 13.49 -4.39
N LEU A 4 2.51 12.93 -3.18
CA LEU A 4 3.38 13.26 -2.05
C LEU A 4 4.18 12.03 -1.65
N ALA A 5 5.50 12.18 -1.50
CA ALA A 5 6.35 11.19 -0.88
C ALA A 5 6.59 11.58 0.58
N VAL A 6 5.98 10.86 1.51
CA VAL A 6 6.04 11.15 2.94
C VAL A 6 6.93 10.11 3.60
N ARG A 7 8.07 10.55 4.15
CA ARG A 7 9.01 9.71 4.91
C ARG A 7 8.54 9.60 6.36
N ALA A 8 8.90 8.51 7.05
CA ALA A 8 8.57 8.30 8.46
C ALA A 8 8.91 9.50 9.37
N THR A 9 10.05 10.14 9.14
CA THR A 9 10.48 11.34 9.89
C THR A 9 9.54 12.53 9.76
N ALA A 10 8.72 12.59 8.71
CA ALA A 10 7.77 13.67 8.44
C ALA A 10 6.31 13.29 8.76
N PHE A 11 6.03 12.11 9.33
CA PHE A 11 4.64 11.69 9.59
C PHE A 11 3.88 12.64 10.51
N GLY A 12 4.56 13.31 11.46
CA GLY A 12 3.93 14.31 12.31
C GLY A 12 3.37 15.51 11.54
N GLU A 13 4.06 15.94 10.48
CA GLU A 13 3.62 17.07 9.63
C GLU A 13 2.42 16.70 8.73
N PHE A 14 2.27 15.41 8.43
CA PHE A 14 1.24 14.89 7.54
C PHE A 14 0.26 13.94 8.25
N ALA A 15 0.07 14.10 9.57
CA ALA A 15 -0.66 13.16 10.42
C ALA A 15 -2.06 12.82 9.88
N ASP A 16 -2.82 13.82 9.43
CA ASP A 16 -4.16 13.62 8.87
C ASP A 16 -4.16 12.80 7.57
N LEU A 17 -3.14 12.98 6.74
CA LEU A 17 -2.99 12.21 5.50
C LEU A 17 -2.56 10.77 5.79
N ILE A 18 -1.70 10.56 6.79
CA ILE A 18 -1.27 9.23 7.23
C ILE A 18 -2.45 8.45 7.83
N ASP A 19 -3.23 9.06 8.74
CA ASP A 19 -4.46 8.44 9.27
C ASP A 19 -5.45 8.12 8.14
N SER A 20 -5.70 9.08 7.24
CA SER A 20 -6.57 8.89 6.07
C SER A 20 -6.12 7.74 5.17
N MET A 21 -4.80 7.56 5.01
CA MET A 21 -4.20 6.48 4.23
C MET A 21 -4.42 5.12 4.90
N HIS A 22 -4.19 4.98 6.21
CA HIS A 22 -4.44 3.74 6.93
C HIS A 22 -5.94 3.36 6.94
N ARG A 23 -6.85 4.34 7.01
CA ARG A 23 -8.29 4.10 6.82
C ARG A 23 -8.61 3.66 5.39
N LEU A 24 -7.95 4.23 4.39
CA LEU A 24 -8.11 3.80 3.00
C LEU A 24 -7.65 2.36 2.80
N ARG A 25 -6.51 1.99 3.38
CA ARG A 25 -6.00 0.62 3.37
C ARG A 25 -7.00 -0.35 3.99
N ALA A 26 -7.58 -0.03 5.15
CA ALA A 26 -8.62 -0.85 5.77
C ALA A 26 -9.81 -1.08 4.83
N ARG A 27 -10.35 -0.02 4.23
CA ARG A 27 -11.46 -0.13 3.27
C ARG A 27 -11.13 -0.96 2.04
N VAL A 28 -9.89 -0.89 1.55
CA VAL A 28 -9.49 -1.60 0.32
C VAL A 28 -9.16 -3.05 0.63
N PHE A 29 -8.28 -3.32 1.59
CA PHE A 29 -7.77 -4.66 1.85
C PHE A 29 -8.77 -5.52 2.64
N ARG A 30 -9.40 -4.98 3.68
CA ARG A 30 -10.43 -5.70 4.42
C ARG A 30 -11.77 -5.65 3.70
N ASP A 31 -12.37 -4.48 3.52
CA ASP A 31 -13.79 -4.42 3.13
C ASP A 31 -14.02 -4.82 1.67
N ARG A 32 -13.10 -4.46 0.75
CA ARG A 32 -13.26 -4.72 -0.68
C ARG A 32 -12.61 -6.02 -1.15
N LEU A 33 -11.35 -6.25 -0.77
CA LEU A 33 -10.59 -7.42 -1.21
C LEU A 33 -10.78 -8.63 -0.28
N ASN A 34 -11.36 -8.42 0.90
CA ASN A 34 -11.60 -9.45 1.91
C ASN A 34 -10.33 -10.24 2.26
N TRP A 35 -9.21 -9.53 2.34
CA TRP A 35 -7.94 -10.08 2.81
C TRP A 35 -7.95 -10.19 4.34
N ASP A 36 -7.28 -11.20 4.86
CA ASP A 36 -7.07 -11.36 6.29
C ASP A 36 -5.94 -10.42 6.76
N VAL A 37 -6.33 -9.18 7.05
CA VAL A 37 -5.42 -8.10 7.49
C VAL A 37 -5.84 -7.60 8.87
N GLU A 38 -4.89 -7.21 9.70
CA GLU A 38 -5.20 -6.64 11.00
C GLU A 38 -5.74 -5.20 10.87
N VAL A 39 -6.90 -4.94 11.48
CA VAL A 39 -7.49 -3.59 11.52
C VAL A 39 -7.87 -3.25 12.94
N ARG A 40 -7.32 -2.13 13.45
CA ARG A 40 -7.62 -1.60 14.79
C ARG A 40 -8.16 -0.19 14.64
N ASN A 41 -9.30 0.12 15.26
CA ASN A 41 -9.95 1.44 15.19
C ASN A 41 -10.17 1.96 13.75
N GLY A 42 -10.41 1.05 12.81
CA GLY A 42 -10.60 1.37 11.39
C GLY A 42 -9.31 1.68 10.62
N LEU A 43 -8.14 1.42 11.21
CA LEU A 43 -6.82 1.60 10.61
C LEU A 43 -6.22 0.24 10.30
N GLU A 44 -5.78 0.03 9.06
CA GLU A 44 -4.98 -1.14 8.69
C GLU A 44 -3.51 -0.78 8.81
N THR A 45 -2.82 -1.54 9.66
CA THR A 45 -1.39 -1.41 9.95
C THR A 45 -0.79 -2.80 10.12
N ASP A 46 0.45 -2.97 9.70
CA ASP A 46 1.21 -4.21 9.91
C ASP A 46 2.59 -3.91 10.53
N GLU A 47 3.39 -4.94 10.77
CA GLU A 47 4.74 -4.82 11.33
C GLU A 47 5.72 -4.03 10.45
N TYR A 48 5.48 -3.97 9.13
CA TYR A 48 6.34 -3.25 8.18
C TYR A 48 6.12 -1.74 8.22
N ASP A 49 4.97 -1.28 8.73
CA ASP A 49 4.71 0.14 8.96
C ASP A 49 5.60 0.73 10.07
N GLN A 50 6.25 -0.12 10.86
CA GLN A 50 7.21 0.27 11.91
C GLN A 50 8.65 0.33 11.41
N LEU A 51 8.93 -0.03 10.15
CA LEU A 51 10.28 -0.11 9.58
C LEU A 51 10.68 1.15 8.81
N ASP A 52 10.30 2.31 9.33
CA ASP A 52 10.55 3.63 8.73
C ASP A 52 10.19 3.74 7.23
N PRO A 53 8.94 3.39 6.84
CA PRO A 53 8.56 3.41 5.43
C PRO A 53 8.53 4.82 4.85
N THR A 54 8.63 4.87 3.52
CA THR A 54 8.19 6.04 2.74
C THR A 54 6.86 5.71 2.09
N TYR A 55 5.84 6.52 2.38
CA TYR A 55 4.54 6.40 1.71
C TYR A 55 4.46 7.33 0.51
N ILE A 56 3.99 6.80 -0.62
CA ILE A 56 3.60 7.58 -1.78
C ILE A 56 2.08 7.75 -1.72
N LEU A 57 1.61 8.98 -1.55
CA LEU A 57 0.20 9.33 -1.41
C LEU A 57 -0.27 10.09 -2.64
N ALA A 58 -1.33 9.59 -3.27
CA ALA A 58 -2.07 10.36 -4.27
C ALA A 58 -3.17 11.16 -3.55
N VAL A 59 -3.07 12.48 -3.56
CA VAL A 59 -4.02 13.37 -2.88
C VAL A 59 -4.85 14.11 -3.93
N SER A 60 -6.18 14.01 -3.78
CA SER A 60 -7.14 14.70 -4.65
C SER A 60 -7.09 16.23 -4.45
N SER A 61 -7.68 16.99 -5.38
CA SER A 61 -7.80 18.45 -5.24
C SER A 61 -8.59 18.88 -4.00
N ALA A 62 -9.45 18.01 -3.47
CA ALA A 62 -10.19 18.22 -2.22
C ALA A 62 -9.38 17.84 -0.96
N GLY A 63 -8.08 17.57 -1.07
CA GLY A 63 -7.23 17.22 0.07
C GLY A 63 -7.34 15.76 0.56
N ALA A 64 -8.22 14.95 -0.01
CA ALA A 64 -8.43 13.57 0.44
C ALA A 64 -7.48 12.56 -0.27
N VAL A 65 -6.92 11.61 0.48
CA VAL A 65 -6.05 10.51 -0.02
C VAL A 65 -6.82 9.57 -0.95
N ALA A 66 -6.54 9.66 -2.24
CA ALA A 66 -7.14 8.88 -3.32
C ALA A 66 -6.39 7.58 -3.61
N GLY A 67 -5.15 7.44 -3.16
CA GLY A 67 -4.38 6.21 -3.31
C GLY A 67 -3.10 6.24 -2.50
N CYS A 68 -2.50 5.07 -2.33
CA CYS A 68 -1.32 4.84 -1.52
C CYS A 68 -0.41 3.77 -2.13
N ALA A 69 0.88 3.89 -1.87
CA ALA A 69 1.85 2.80 -1.92
C ALA A 69 2.86 2.98 -0.79
N ARG A 70 3.40 1.87 -0.27
CA ARG A 70 4.48 1.86 0.72
C ARG A 70 5.79 1.45 0.06
N LEU A 71 6.87 2.12 0.40
CA LEU A 71 8.22 1.80 -0.02
C LEU A 71 9.09 1.50 1.21
N LEU A 72 9.84 0.40 1.14
CA LEU A 72 10.85 0.01 2.13
C LEU A 72 12.19 -0.29 1.44
N PRO A 73 13.34 -0.01 2.07
CA PRO A 73 14.64 -0.43 1.53
C PRO A 73 14.71 -1.95 1.37
N ALA A 74 15.13 -2.43 0.20
CA ALA A 74 15.17 -3.87 -0.09
C ALA A 74 16.26 -4.62 0.68
N MET A 75 17.23 -3.91 1.27
CA MET A 75 18.24 -4.48 2.16
C MET A 75 17.71 -4.80 3.58
N GLY A 76 16.53 -4.30 3.94
CA GLY A 76 15.91 -4.55 5.24
C GLY A 76 14.90 -5.70 5.22
N PRO A 77 14.11 -5.87 6.29
CA PRO A 77 12.97 -6.79 6.30
C PRO A 77 11.93 -6.35 5.27
N THR A 78 11.53 -7.28 4.41
CA THR A 78 10.59 -7.05 3.30
C THR A 78 9.47 -8.09 3.33
N MET A 79 8.31 -7.75 2.76
CA MET A 79 7.21 -8.70 2.62
C MET A 79 7.60 -9.87 1.71
N LEU A 80 8.35 -9.60 0.64
CA LEU A 80 8.80 -10.62 -0.29
C LEU A 80 9.70 -11.66 0.38
N ALA A 81 10.64 -11.22 1.24
CA ALA A 81 11.52 -12.14 1.94
C ALA A 81 10.83 -12.85 3.11
N ASN A 82 9.96 -12.16 3.87
CA ASN A 82 9.45 -12.69 5.14
C ASN A 82 8.02 -13.25 5.05
N THR A 83 7.14 -12.65 4.25
CA THR A 83 5.73 -13.08 4.11
C THR A 83 5.52 -13.96 2.88
N PHE A 84 6.22 -13.67 1.79
CA PHE A 84 6.06 -14.35 0.50
C PHE A 84 7.34 -15.00 -0.05
N PRO A 85 8.18 -15.67 0.77
CA PRO A 85 9.45 -16.24 0.31
C PRO A 85 9.26 -17.25 -0.83
N GLN A 86 8.10 -17.92 -0.90
CA GLN A 86 7.76 -18.84 -1.98
C GLN A 86 7.78 -18.20 -3.37
N LEU A 87 7.61 -16.88 -3.48
CA LEU A 87 7.68 -16.16 -4.75
C LEU A 87 9.12 -16.00 -5.28
N LEU A 88 10.12 -16.12 -4.40
CA LEU A 88 11.55 -16.02 -4.79
C LEU A 88 12.06 -17.30 -5.49
N SER A 89 11.27 -18.39 -5.49
CA SER A 89 11.71 -19.69 -6.01
C SER A 89 13.08 -20.11 -5.44
N SER A 90 13.85 -20.95 -6.13
CA SER A 90 15.21 -21.31 -5.72
C SER A 90 16.27 -20.22 -5.98
N ARG A 91 15.87 -18.96 -6.20
CA ARG A 91 16.77 -17.85 -6.51
C ARG A 91 16.81 -16.88 -5.34
N SER A 92 18.00 -16.57 -4.84
CA SER A 92 18.20 -15.43 -3.95
C SER A 92 18.01 -14.14 -4.74
N LEU A 93 17.29 -13.18 -4.17
CA LEU A 93 17.22 -11.82 -4.72
C LEU A 93 18.56 -11.11 -4.44
N GLU A 94 19.27 -10.72 -5.50
CA GLU A 94 20.46 -9.87 -5.36
C GLU A 94 20.02 -8.44 -5.05
N VAL A 95 19.90 -8.13 -3.77
CA VAL A 95 19.49 -6.81 -3.27
C VAL A 95 20.65 -5.82 -3.34
N HIS A 96 20.34 -4.55 -3.65
CA HIS A 96 21.30 -3.45 -3.70
C HIS A 96 20.80 -2.26 -2.88
N ALA A 97 21.71 -1.40 -2.40
CA ALA A 97 21.38 -0.27 -1.51
C ALA A 97 20.38 0.73 -2.08
N CYS A 98 20.30 0.86 -3.41
CA CYS A 98 19.35 1.73 -4.10
C CYS A 98 18.00 1.05 -4.42
N MET A 99 17.83 -0.21 -4.07
CA MET A 99 16.61 -0.96 -4.35
C MET A 99 15.59 -0.78 -3.22
N VAL A 100 14.31 -0.66 -3.59
CA VAL A 100 13.18 -0.61 -2.65
C VAL A 100 12.18 -1.72 -2.96
N GLU A 101 11.59 -2.30 -1.93
CA GLU A 101 10.34 -3.05 -2.05
C GLU A 101 9.18 -2.07 -2.07
N SER A 102 8.23 -2.30 -2.97
CA SER A 102 6.94 -1.62 -2.95
C SER A 102 5.82 -2.57 -2.52
N SER A 103 4.95 -2.10 -1.64
CA SER A 103 3.84 -2.89 -1.09
C SER A 103 2.61 -2.01 -0.80
N ARG A 104 1.49 -2.63 -0.40
CA ARG A 104 0.24 -1.95 0.00
C ARG A 104 -0.29 -0.96 -1.04
N PHE A 105 -0.19 -1.29 -2.32
CA PHE A 105 -0.79 -0.49 -3.38
C PHE A 105 -2.31 -0.45 -3.23
N CYS A 106 -2.86 0.73 -3.04
CA CYS A 106 -4.28 0.93 -2.84
C CYS A 106 -4.77 2.15 -3.61
N VAL A 107 -5.95 2.06 -4.23
CA VAL A 107 -6.62 3.20 -4.85
C VAL A 107 -8.05 3.23 -4.34
N ARG A 108 -8.53 4.43 -4.01
CA ARG A 108 -9.90 4.65 -3.59
C ARG A 108 -10.84 4.07 -4.65
N PRO A 109 -11.74 3.16 -4.28
CA PRO A 109 -12.74 2.66 -5.20
C PRO A 109 -13.57 3.84 -5.74
N PRO A 110 -14.05 3.76 -7.00
CA PRO A 110 -15.08 4.67 -7.44
C PRO A 110 -16.30 4.56 -6.51
N PRO A 111 -17.09 5.63 -6.34
CA PRO A 111 -18.35 5.53 -5.61
C PRO A 111 -19.16 4.37 -6.16
N ALA A 112 -19.79 3.58 -5.28
CA ALA A 112 -20.58 2.44 -5.69
C ALA A 112 -21.63 2.93 -6.71
N PRO A 113 -21.76 2.25 -7.88
CA PRO A 113 -22.81 2.60 -8.82
C PRO A 113 -24.15 2.43 -8.10
N ASN A 114 -25.05 3.40 -8.23
CA ASN A 114 -26.46 3.20 -7.90
C ASN A 114 -26.89 1.89 -8.57
N HIS A 115 -27.47 0.97 -7.80
CA HIS A 115 -27.73 -0.41 -8.18
C HIS A 115 -28.55 -0.57 -9.48
N THR A 116 -27.91 -0.48 -10.64
CA THR A 116 -28.42 -0.96 -11.94
C THR A 116 -27.26 -1.24 -12.92
N ALA A 117 -26.38 -2.22 -12.64
CA ALA A 117 -25.61 -2.90 -13.70
C ALA A 117 -24.89 -4.14 -13.19
N ARG A 118 -25.01 -5.23 -13.96
CA ARG A 118 -24.43 -6.56 -13.77
C ARG A 118 -22.94 -6.53 -13.44
N VAL A 119 -22.58 -7.24 -12.37
CA VAL A 119 -21.21 -7.52 -11.95
C VAL A 119 -20.55 -8.45 -12.96
N LEU A 120 -19.46 -7.99 -13.59
CA LEU A 120 -18.43 -8.86 -14.16
C LEU A 120 -17.31 -8.96 -13.12
N ASN A 121 -17.16 -10.15 -12.53
CA ASN A 121 -16.08 -10.47 -11.61
C ASN A 121 -14.76 -10.52 -12.37
N THR A 122 -13.95 -9.48 -12.28
CA THR A 122 -12.53 -9.52 -12.66
C THR A 122 -11.66 -9.42 -11.42
N THR A 123 -11.07 -10.56 -11.06
CA THR A 123 -10.08 -10.70 -9.99
C THR A 123 -8.90 -9.75 -10.24
N PRO A 124 -8.53 -8.86 -9.30
CA PRO A 124 -7.32 -8.08 -9.45
C PRO A 124 -6.12 -9.00 -9.24
N ARG A 125 -5.39 -9.30 -10.32
CA ARG A 125 -4.07 -9.93 -10.25
C ARG A 125 -3.12 -8.93 -9.58
N THR A 126 -2.51 -9.35 -8.48
CA THR A 126 -1.42 -8.62 -7.82
C THR A 126 -0.25 -8.49 -8.78
N THR A 127 -0.08 -7.29 -9.36
CA THR A 127 1.10 -6.95 -10.15
C THR A 127 2.16 -6.38 -9.21
N PHE A 128 3.26 -7.12 -9.02
CA PHE A 128 4.48 -6.57 -8.45
C PHE A 128 5.18 -5.72 -9.54
N LEU A 129 5.16 -4.39 -9.38
CA LEU A 129 5.91 -3.50 -10.26
C LEU A 129 7.35 -3.38 -9.73
N ARG A 130 8.30 -3.97 -10.44
CA ARG A 130 9.73 -3.73 -10.25
C ARG A 130 10.05 -2.36 -10.85
N ILE A 131 10.10 -1.31 -10.02
CA ILE A 131 10.62 -0.01 -10.45
C ILE A 131 12.14 -0.17 -10.56
N HIS A 132 12.64 -0.25 -11.79
CA HIS A 132 14.03 0.05 -12.08
C HIS A 132 14.16 1.57 -12.11
N ALA A 133 14.88 2.12 -11.14
CA ALA A 133 15.47 3.46 -11.28
C ALA A 133 16.77 3.35 -12.08
#